data_AF-A0A9E0U964-F1
#
_entry.id   AF-A0A9E0U964-F1
#
_cell.length_a   1.000
_cell.length_b   1.000
_cell.length_c   1.000
_cell.angle_alpha   90.00
_cell.angle_beta   90.00
_cell.angle_gamma   90.00
#
_symmetry.space_group_name_H-M   'P 1'
#
loop_
_entity.id
_entity.type
_entity.pdbx_description
1 polymer ?
#
loop_
_entity_poly.entity_id
_entity_poly.type
_entity_poly.pdbx_seq_one_letter_code
_entity_poly.pdbx_strand_id
1 'polypeptide(L)'
;MWAPGTVGTAFAWLTYLLIKPHFSDLQFGILLAVAYLGGIWVIQKTGEALGEPDHGSIVWDEIVPFWGVLLLTPPAFLWQLAAFCLFRLFDITKPQPARWFDQHVKNGFGVMTDDVIAGLYTLVVIAVLKWILG
;
A
#
# COMPACT_ATOMS: atom_id res chain seq x y z
N MET A 1 5.39 -16.95 10.32
CA MET A 1 4.42 -16.22 11.17
C MET A 1 3.20 -15.91 10.33
N TRP A 2 2.00 -16.05 10.89
CA TRP A 2 0.75 -16.13 10.15
C TRP A 2 0.28 -14.72 9.75
N ALA A 3 0.00 -14.50 8.47
CA ALA A 3 -0.54 -13.26 7.86
C ALA A 3 0.20 -11.94 8.17
N PRO A 4 1.52 -11.84 7.89
CA PRO A 4 2.26 -10.57 8.05
C PRO A 4 1.54 -9.40 7.39
N GLY A 5 0.92 -9.61 6.23
CA GLY A 5 0.26 -8.53 5.51
C GLY A 5 -1.04 -8.00 6.10
N THR A 6 -1.81 -8.82 6.81
CA THR A 6 -3.01 -8.27 7.49
C THR A 6 -2.58 -7.37 8.65
N VAL A 7 -1.53 -7.76 9.37
CA VAL A 7 -0.95 -6.96 10.45
C VAL A 7 -0.29 -5.70 9.89
N GLY A 8 0.45 -5.82 8.78
CA GLY A 8 1.09 -4.70 8.07
C GLY A 8 0.09 -3.65 7.61
N THR A 9 -0.94 -4.06 6.87
CA THR A 9 -1.99 -3.17 6.39
C THR A 9 -2.83 -2.58 7.56
N ALA A 10 -3.07 -3.34 8.64
CA ALA A 10 -3.78 -2.83 9.81
C ALA A 10 -2.93 -1.79 10.57
N PHE A 11 -1.63 -2.05 10.68
CA PHE A 11 -0.67 -1.08 11.22
C PHE A 11 -0.59 0.17 10.34
N ALA A 12 -0.63 0.03 9.01
CA ALA A 12 -0.73 1.15 8.08
C ALA A 12 -1.98 2.00 8.35
N TRP A 13 -3.14 1.37 8.56
CA TRP A 13 -4.36 2.11 8.91
C TRP A 13 -4.20 2.86 10.25
N LEU A 14 -3.74 2.20 11.29
CA LEU A 14 -3.55 2.81 12.61
C LEU A 14 -2.59 4.01 12.54
N THR A 15 -1.44 3.82 11.89
CA THR A 15 -0.43 4.87 11.75
C THR A 15 -0.91 6.02 10.87
N TYR A 16 -1.71 5.77 9.82
CA TYR A 16 -2.35 6.82 9.05
C TYR A 16 -3.21 7.72 9.92
N LEU A 17 -4.06 7.14 10.77
CA LEU A 17 -4.96 7.89 11.67
C LEU A 17 -4.19 8.74 12.67
N LEU A 18 -3.00 8.30 13.10
CA LEU A 18 -2.15 9.03 14.03
C LEU A 18 -1.33 10.13 13.33
N ILE A 19 -0.82 9.87 12.12
CA ILE A 19 0.13 10.75 11.44
C ILE A 19 -0.61 11.82 10.61
N LYS A 20 -1.62 11.43 9.81
CA LYS A 20 -2.29 12.33 8.86
C LYS A 20 -2.80 13.65 9.47
N PRO A 21 -3.35 13.70 10.70
CA PRO A 21 -3.82 14.96 11.30
C PRO A 21 -2.73 16.04 11.47
N HIS A 22 -1.45 15.65 11.46
CA HIS A 22 -0.32 16.56 11.60
C HIS A 22 0.18 17.13 10.27
N PHE A 23 -0.41 16.74 9.14
CA PHE A 23 0.05 17.13 7.80
C PHE A 23 -1.12 17.62 6.93
N SER A 24 -0.87 18.68 6.16
CA SER A 24 -1.75 19.02 5.03
C SER A 24 -1.68 17.94 3.96
N ASP A 25 -2.68 17.88 3.07
CA ASP A 25 -2.72 16.88 2.00
C ASP A 25 -1.50 16.97 1.08
N LEU A 26 -1.00 18.18 0.81
CA LEU A 26 0.21 18.40 0.03
C LEU A 26 1.46 17.87 0.76
N GLN A 27 1.61 18.18 2.04
CA GLN A 27 2.76 17.70 2.82
C GLN A 27 2.75 16.17 2.95
N PHE A 28 1.56 15.59 3.16
CA PHE A 28 1.41 14.14 3.22
C PHE A 28 1.67 13.49 1.86
N GLY A 29 1.26 14.11 0.75
CA GLY A 29 1.61 13.66 -0.60
C GLY A 29 3.12 13.68 -0.86
N ILE A 30 3.83 14.71 -0.40
CA ILE A 30 5.31 14.76 -0.46
C ILE A 30 5.91 13.66 0.42
N LEU A 31 5.39 13.45 1.63
CA LEU A 31 5.82 12.37 2.52
C LEU A 31 5.66 11.00 1.84
N LEU A 32 4.52 10.74 1.18
CA LEU A 32 4.29 9.50 0.43
C LEU A 32 5.29 9.31 -0.71
N ALA A 33 5.58 10.36 -1.49
CA ALA A 33 6.56 10.28 -2.57
C ALA A 33 7.97 9.96 -2.04
N VAL A 34 8.39 10.61 -0.95
CA VAL A 34 9.68 10.33 -0.30
C VAL A 34 9.70 8.93 0.31
N ALA A 35 8.63 8.51 0.99
CA ALA A 35 8.50 7.19 1.59
C ALA A 35 8.51 6.07 0.54
N TYR A 36 7.92 6.31 -0.63
CA TYR A 36 7.95 5.38 -1.75
C TYR A 36 9.37 5.21 -2.31
N LEU A 37 10.04 6.32 -2.65
CA LEU A 37 11.42 6.29 -3.16
C LEU A 37 12.40 5.70 -2.14
N GLY A 38 12.25 6.06 -0.86
CA GLY A 38 13.03 5.49 0.23
C GLY A 38 12.74 3.99 0.41
N GLY A 39 11.47 3.59 0.28
CA GLY A 39 11.03 2.19 0.36
C GLY A 39 11.71 1.30 -0.67
N ILE A 40 11.79 1.75 -1.92
CA ILE A 40 12.50 1.04 -3.00
C ILE A 40 13.95 0.75 -2.58
N TRP A 41 14.65 1.75 -2.06
CA TRP A 41 16.04 1.61 -1.65
C TRP A 41 16.20 0.71 -0.42
N VAL A 42 15.34 0.86 0.59
CA VAL A 42 15.36 0.05 1.81
C VAL A 42 15.09 -1.42 1.48
N ILE A 43 14.01 -1.72 0.75
CA ILE A 43 13.65 -3.09 0.37
C ILE A 43 14.75 -3.72 -0.47
N GLN A 44 15.32 -2.97 -1.43
CA GLN A 44 16.45 -3.47 -2.20
C GLN A 44 17.65 -3.82 -1.31
N LYS A 45 18.04 -2.92 -0.40
CA LYS A 45 19.19 -3.17 0.48
C LYS A 45 18.95 -4.29 1.46
N THR A 46 17.76 -4.39 2.02
CA THR A 46 17.40 -5.46 2.95
C THR A 46 17.29 -6.80 2.21
N GLY A 47 16.72 -6.84 1.01
CA GLY A 47 16.67 -8.03 0.16
C GLY A 47 18.05 -8.54 -0.24
N GLU A 48 18.97 -7.64 -0.60
CA GLU A 48 20.38 -7.96 -0.85
C GLU A 48 21.07 -8.55 0.40
N ALA A 49 20.80 -7.98 1.58
CA ALA A 49 21.43 -8.38 2.84
C ALA A 49 20.90 -9.69 3.42
N LEU A 50 19.60 -9.99 3.22
CA LEU A 50 18.95 -11.19 3.72
C LEU A 50 19.03 -12.38 2.76
N GLY A 51 19.45 -12.16 1.51
CA GLY A 51 19.46 -13.19 0.47
C GLY A 51 18.07 -13.60 -0.03
N GLU A 52 17.01 -13.01 0.52
CA GLU A 52 15.62 -13.15 0.11
C GLU A 52 15.05 -11.74 -0.14
N PRO A 53 14.64 -11.40 -1.38
CA PRO A 53 14.09 -10.09 -1.73
C PRO A 53 12.78 -9.76 -1.01
N ASP A 54 12.12 -10.76 -0.45
CA ASP A 54 10.74 -10.71 0.04
C ASP A 54 10.64 -11.38 1.42
N HIS A 55 11.40 -10.86 2.37
CA HIS A 55 11.23 -11.26 3.75
C HIS A 55 9.96 -10.58 4.26
N GLY A 56 8.89 -11.34 4.50
CA GLY A 56 7.58 -10.85 4.95
C GLY A 56 7.57 -10.10 6.30
N SER A 57 8.74 -9.74 6.83
CA SER A 57 8.92 -8.75 7.89
C SER A 57 8.96 -7.30 7.37
N ILE A 58 9.25 -7.10 6.08
CA ILE A 58 9.18 -5.78 5.47
C ILE A 58 7.74 -5.60 5.00
N VAL A 59 7.03 -4.68 5.65
CA VAL A 59 5.62 -4.33 5.33
C VAL A 59 5.51 -2.90 4.81
N TRP A 60 6.63 -2.33 4.38
CA TRP A 60 6.71 -0.93 3.95
C TRP A 60 6.04 -0.71 2.60
N ASP A 61 6.18 -1.71 1.74
CA ASP A 61 5.44 -1.95 0.50
C ASP A 61 3.93 -1.97 0.71
N GLU A 62 3.43 -2.46 1.84
CA GLU A 62 2.00 -2.38 2.14
C GLU A 62 1.59 -1.02 2.74
N ILE A 63 2.43 -0.48 3.63
CA ILE A 63 2.10 0.73 4.40
C ILE A 63 1.94 1.95 3.49
N VAL A 64 2.93 2.20 2.63
CA VAL A 64 2.99 3.44 1.83
C VAL A 64 1.85 3.53 0.81
N PRO A 65 1.57 2.49 0.01
CA PRO A 65 0.44 2.48 -0.91
C PRO A 65 -0.90 2.57 -0.19
N PHE A 66 -1.07 1.85 0.93
CA PHE A 66 -2.32 1.90 1.67
C PHE A 66 -2.59 3.28 2.30
N TRP A 67 -1.55 4.00 2.77
CA TRP A 67 -1.70 5.41 3.15
C TRP A 67 -2.16 6.29 1.98
N GLY A 68 -1.65 6.05 0.77
CA GLY A 68 -2.12 6.72 -0.45
C GLY A 68 -3.58 6.42 -0.75
N VAL A 69 -4.01 5.17 -0.57
CA VAL A 69 -5.43 4.78 -0.69
C VAL A 69 -6.30 5.55 0.31
N LEU A 70 -5.91 5.57 1.59
CA LEU A 70 -6.68 6.26 2.64
C LEU A 70 -6.73 7.76 2.43
N LEU A 71 -5.66 8.39 1.92
CA LEU A 71 -5.63 9.81 1.58
C LEU A 71 -6.71 10.22 0.57
N LEU A 72 -7.02 9.34 -0.38
CA LEU A 72 -7.98 9.60 -1.46
C LEU A 72 -9.37 8.99 -1.19
N THR A 73 -9.50 8.20 -0.12
CA THR A 73 -10.75 7.57 0.30
C THR A 73 -11.52 8.51 1.25
N PRO A 74 -12.87 8.54 1.20
CA PRO A 74 -13.64 9.32 2.17
C PRO A 74 -13.30 8.92 3.62
N PRO A 75 -13.23 9.88 4.56
CA PRO A 75 -12.70 9.63 5.92
C PRO A 75 -13.64 8.82 6.82
N ALA A 76 -14.85 8.51 6.37
CA ALA A 76 -15.78 7.74 7.20
C ALA A 76 -15.29 6.30 7.39
N PHE A 77 -15.48 5.76 8.59
CA PHE A 77 -14.96 4.44 8.98
C PHE A 77 -15.33 3.33 7.99
N LEU A 78 -16.57 3.30 7.50
CA LEU A 78 -17.01 2.27 6.56
C LEU A 78 -16.28 2.35 5.21
N TRP A 79 -15.96 3.55 4.73
CA TRP A 79 -15.18 3.74 3.50
C TRP A 79 -13.74 3.27 3.67
N GLN A 80 -13.12 3.58 4.81
CA GLN A 80 -11.78 3.10 5.13
C GLN A 80 -11.73 1.58 5.33
N LEU A 81 -12.76 1.00 5.97
CA LEU A 81 -12.87 -0.46 6.12
C LEU A 81 -13.05 -1.14 4.76
N ALA A 82 -13.89 -0.59 3.88
CA ALA A 82 -14.04 -1.10 2.52
C ALA A 82 -12.71 -1.01 1.75
N ALA A 83 -11.99 0.11 1.85
CA ALA A 83 -10.68 0.28 1.24
C ALA A 83 -9.66 -0.73 1.78
N PHE A 84 -9.65 -1.00 3.09
CA PHE A 84 -8.83 -2.04 3.71
C PHE A 84 -9.10 -3.42 3.11
N CYS A 85 -10.37 -3.83 3.05
CA CYS A 85 -10.74 -5.13 2.51
C CYS A 85 -10.42 -5.27 1.01
N LEU A 86 -10.67 -4.21 0.23
CA LEU A 86 -10.38 -4.19 -1.21
C LEU A 86 -8.87 -4.21 -1.48
N PHE A 87 -8.08 -3.43 -0.73
CA PHE A 87 -6.63 -3.43 -0.84
C PHE A 87 -6.06 -4.82 -0.59
N ARG A 88 -6.46 -5.46 0.53
CA ARG A 88 -6.05 -6.84 0.83
C ARG A 88 -6.48 -7.83 -0.24
N LEU A 89 -7.69 -7.67 -0.79
CA LEU A 89 -8.16 -8.53 -1.89
C LEU A 89 -7.25 -8.42 -3.11
N PHE A 90 -6.87 -7.19 -3.50
CA PHE A 90 -6.04 -6.96 -4.68
C PHE A 90 -4.57 -7.30 -4.47
N ASP A 91 -4.02 -7.04 -3.30
CA ASP A 91 -2.68 -7.47 -2.90
C ASP A 91 -2.56 -9.01 -2.90
N ILE A 92 -3.55 -9.73 -2.35
CA ILE A 92 -3.50 -11.21 -2.34
C ILE A 92 -3.69 -11.81 -3.74
N THR A 93 -4.59 -11.24 -4.55
CA THR A 93 -4.92 -11.82 -5.87
C THR A 93 -3.96 -11.39 -6.98
N LYS A 94 -3.26 -10.27 -6.78
CA LYS A 94 -2.39 -9.58 -7.74
C LYS A 94 -2.96 -9.66 -9.18
N PRO A 95 -4.03 -8.92 -9.52
CA PRO A 95 -4.50 -8.85 -10.90
C PRO A 95 -3.48 -8.18 -11.80
N GLN A 96 -3.35 -8.62 -13.05
CA GLN A 96 -2.45 -7.99 -14.02
C GLN A 96 -2.77 -6.49 -14.20
N PRO A 97 -1.79 -5.56 -14.19
CA PRO A 97 -0.34 -5.81 -14.25
C PRO A 97 0.41 -6.07 -12.93
N ALA A 98 -0.20 -6.03 -11.74
CA ALA A 98 0.52 -6.18 -10.46
C ALA A 98 1.36 -7.48 -10.42
N ARG A 99 0.77 -8.59 -10.87
CA ARG A 99 1.46 -9.89 -10.98
C ARG A 99 2.67 -9.87 -11.88
N TRP A 100 2.66 -9.08 -12.95
CA TRP A 100 3.81 -9.01 -13.84
C TRP A 100 5.00 -8.38 -13.14
N PHE A 101 4.80 -7.30 -12.39
CA PHE A 101 5.85 -6.65 -11.59
C PHE A 101 6.37 -7.58 -10.51
N ASP A 102 5.47 -8.19 -9.74
CA ASP A 102 5.79 -9.21 -8.74
C ASP A 102 6.69 -10.32 -9.34
N GLN A 103 6.37 -10.84 -10.52
CA GLN A 103 7.05 -11.99 -11.10
C GLN A 103 8.33 -11.65 -11.87
N HIS A 104 8.41 -10.49 -12.53
CA HIS A 104 9.50 -10.17 -13.47
C HIS A 104 10.48 -9.13 -12.94
N VAL A 105 10.07 -8.33 -11.95
CA VAL A 105 10.88 -7.24 -11.41
C VAL A 105 11.26 -7.57 -9.97
N LYS A 106 12.23 -8.49 -9.82
CA LYS A 106 12.66 -9.01 -8.51
C LYS A 106 13.62 -8.06 -7.77
N ASN A 107 13.16 -6.85 -7.50
CA ASN A 107 13.88 -5.82 -6.75
C ASN A 107 12.91 -4.95 -5.94
N GLY A 108 13.42 -4.01 -5.15
CA GLY A 108 12.57 -3.14 -4.32
C GLY A 108 11.58 -2.28 -5.12
N PHE A 109 11.87 -1.99 -6.39
CA PHE A 109 10.91 -1.29 -7.25
C PHE A 109 9.73 -2.17 -7.63
N GLY A 110 9.95 -3.43 -7.97
CA GLY A 110 8.86 -4.36 -8.29
C GLY A 110 7.91 -4.57 -7.11
N VAL A 111 8.47 -4.78 -5.91
CA VAL A 111 7.73 -4.99 -4.65
C VAL A 111 6.97 -3.75 -4.18
N MET A 112 7.48 -2.54 -4.45
CA MET A 112 6.69 -1.34 -4.15
C MET A 112 5.61 -1.09 -5.21
N THR A 113 5.87 -1.47 -6.47
CA THR A 113 4.99 -1.15 -7.60
C THR A 113 3.77 -2.06 -7.67
N ASP A 114 3.89 -3.35 -7.38
CA ASP A 114 2.74 -4.26 -7.37
C ASP A 114 1.70 -3.86 -6.31
N ASP A 115 2.14 -3.44 -5.12
CA ASP A 115 1.25 -2.92 -4.06
C ASP A 115 0.65 -1.56 -4.39
N VAL A 116 1.41 -0.67 -5.05
CA VAL A 116 0.82 0.55 -5.63
C VAL A 116 -0.27 0.22 -6.63
N ILE A 117 -0.08 -0.77 -7.49
CA ILE A 117 -1.10 -1.20 -8.45
C ILE A 117 -2.33 -1.77 -7.72
N ALA A 118 -2.15 -2.56 -6.65
CA ALA A 118 -3.25 -3.01 -5.81
C ALA A 118 -4.01 -1.84 -5.16
N GLY A 119 -3.28 -0.80 -4.71
CA GLY A 119 -3.85 0.47 -4.24
C GLY A 119 -4.67 1.19 -5.30
N LEU A 120 -4.18 1.26 -6.54
CA LEU A 120 -4.91 1.88 -7.65
C LEU A 120 -6.22 1.14 -7.96
N TYR A 121 -6.22 -0.19 -7.97
CA TYR A 121 -7.47 -0.96 -8.13
C TYR A 121 -8.47 -0.66 -7.02
N THR A 122 -7.98 -0.58 -5.78
CA THR A 122 -8.80 -0.21 -4.62
C THR A 122 -9.47 1.14 -4.83
N LEU A 123 -8.70 2.14 -5.24
CA LEU A 123 -9.21 3.49 -5.49
C LEU A 123 -10.24 3.54 -6.62
N VAL A 124 -10.03 2.78 -7.70
CA VAL A 124 -11.01 2.68 -8.79
C VAL A 124 -12.32 2.12 -8.27
N VAL A 125 -12.30 1.03 -7.49
CA VAL A 125 -13.53 0.44 -6.92
C VAL A 125 -14.20 1.40 -5.94
N ILE A 126 -13.44 2.04 -5.03
CA ILE A 126 -13.98 3.03 -4.10
C ILE A 126 -14.60 4.22 -4.83
N ALA A 127 -13.96 4.71 -5.90
CA ALA A 127 -14.48 5.81 -6.70
C ALA A 127 -15.79 5.44 -7.41
N VAL A 128 -15.87 4.22 -7.97
CA VAL A 128 -17.10 3.70 -8.59
C VAL A 128 -18.22 3.55 -7.55
N LEU A 129 -17.92 2.98 -6.38
CA LEU A 129 -18.89 2.83 -5.30
C LEU A 129 -19.39 4.18 -4.82
N LYS A 130 -18.50 5.16 -4.64
CA LYS A 130 -18.87 6.52 -4.27
C LYS A 130 -19.79 7.14 -5.32
N TRP A 131 -19.44 7.00 -6.60
CA TRP A 131 -20.27 7.51 -7.69
C TRP A 131 -21.67 6.89 -7.73
N ILE A 132 -21.80 5.59 -7.43
CA ILE A 132 -23.09 4.90 -7.36
C ILE A 132 -23.90 5.33 -6.13
N LEU A 133 -23.25 5.56 -4.99
CA LEU A 133 -23.91 5.83 -3.71
C LEU A 133 -24.19 7.32 -3.44
N GLY A 134 -23.53 8.25 -4.14
CA GLY A 134 -23.72 9.71 -4.03
C GLY A 134 -22.73 10.39 -3.09
#